data_AF-A0A2J8U663-F1
#
_entry.id   AF-A0A2J8U663-F1
#
_cell.length_a   1.000
_cell.length_b   1.000
_cell.length_c   1.000
_cell.angle_alpha   90.00
_cell.angle_beta   90.00
_cell.angle_gamma   90.00
#
_symmetry.space_group_name_H-M   'P 1'
#
loop_
_entity.id
_entity.type
_entity.pdbx_description
1 polymer ?
#
loop_
_entity_poly.entity_id
_entity_poly.type
_entity_poly.pdbx_seq_one_letter_code
_entity_poly.pdbx_strand_id
1 'polypeptide(L)'
;FSMEVGQYIFVNCPSISLLEWHPFTLTSAPEEDFFSIHIRAAGDWTENLIRAFEQQYSPIPRIEVDGPFGTASEDVFQYEVAVLVGAGIGVTPFASILKSIWYKFQCADHNLKTKKIYFYWICRETGAFSWFNNLLTSLEQEMEELGKSLHKCCHRYSSLDPRKVQFYFNKENF
;
A
#
# COMPACT_ATOMS: atom_id res chain seq x y z
N PHE A 1 0.60 -12.47 -15.64
CA PHE A 1 -0.07 -11.33 -15.01
C PHE A 1 0.94 -10.20 -14.98
N SER A 2 0.62 -9.02 -15.51
CA SER A 2 1.49 -7.83 -15.52
C SER A 2 0.68 -6.69 -14.92
N MET A 3 1.25 -5.97 -13.96
CA MET A 3 0.58 -4.94 -13.17
C MET A 3 1.44 -3.68 -13.07
N GLU A 4 0.78 -2.55 -12.83
CA GLU A 4 1.42 -1.28 -12.49
C GLU A 4 1.19 -0.92 -11.01
N VAL A 5 1.97 0.03 -10.50
CA VAL A 5 1.92 0.39 -9.09
C VAL A 5 0.56 0.91 -8.64
N GLY A 6 0.07 0.39 -7.51
CA GLY A 6 -1.19 0.84 -6.91
C GLY A 6 -2.44 0.39 -7.67
N GLN A 7 -2.32 -0.43 -8.71
CA GLN A 7 -3.46 -1.12 -9.34
C GLN A 7 -4.13 -2.08 -8.34
N TYR A 8 -5.35 -2.49 -8.67
CA TYR A 8 -6.11 -3.44 -7.86
C TYR A 8 -6.63 -4.60 -8.69
N ILE A 9 -7.00 -5.68 -8.01
CA ILE A 9 -7.61 -6.89 -8.60
C ILE A 9 -8.94 -7.17 -7.93
N PHE A 10 -9.80 -7.93 -8.60
CA PHE A 10 -10.92 -8.60 -7.95
C PHE A 10 -10.52 -10.02 -7.60
N VAL A 11 -10.89 -10.42 -6.39
CA VAL A 11 -10.63 -11.76 -5.86
C VAL A 11 -11.94 -12.47 -5.58
N ASN A 12 -12.02 -13.71 -6.05
CA ASN A 12 -13.05 -14.66 -5.68
C ASN A 12 -12.44 -15.89 -5.01
N CYS A 13 -13.18 -16.46 -4.06
CA CYS A 13 -12.82 -17.70 -3.39
C CYS A 13 -14.04 -18.64 -3.43
N PRO A 14 -14.09 -19.61 -4.37
CA PRO A 14 -15.27 -20.45 -4.60
C PRO A 14 -15.71 -21.27 -3.38
N SER A 15 -14.80 -21.56 -2.44
CA SER A 15 -15.13 -22.24 -1.18
C SER A 15 -15.90 -21.37 -0.18
N ILE A 16 -15.92 -20.05 -0.39
CA ILE A 16 -16.67 -19.08 0.42
C ILE A 16 -17.93 -18.67 -0.34
N SER A 17 -17.77 -18.30 -1.61
CA SER A 17 -18.86 -17.81 -2.45
C SER A 17 -18.53 -17.96 -3.93
N LEU A 18 -19.46 -18.51 -4.69
CA LEU A 18 -19.28 -18.74 -6.14
C LEU A 18 -19.42 -17.45 -6.97
N LEU A 19 -20.07 -16.42 -6.43
CA LEU A 19 -20.48 -15.24 -7.21
C LEU A 19 -19.87 -13.93 -6.69
N GLU A 20 -19.33 -13.91 -5.47
CA GLU A 20 -18.82 -12.68 -4.87
C GLU A 20 -17.36 -12.42 -5.26
N TRP A 21 -17.13 -11.25 -5.84
CA TRP A 21 -15.82 -10.76 -6.21
C TRP A 21 -15.52 -9.49 -5.41
N HIS A 22 -14.41 -9.48 -4.68
CA HIS A 22 -14.04 -8.36 -3.82
C HIS A 22 -12.77 -7.67 -4.32
N PRO A 23 -12.75 -6.32 -4.39
CA PRO A 23 -11.59 -5.60 -4.88
C PRO A 23 -10.50 -5.46 -3.80
N PHE A 24 -9.25 -5.71 -4.17
CA PHE A 24 -8.08 -5.51 -3.31
C PHE A 24 -6.93 -4.87 -4.08
N THR A 25 -6.36 -3.82 -3.49
CA THR A 25 -5.17 -3.15 -4.04
C THR A 25 -3.95 -4.07 -3.93
N LEU A 26 -3.17 -4.12 -5.01
CA LEU A 26 -1.89 -4.82 -5.07
C LEU A 26 -0.90 -4.05 -4.21
N THR A 27 -0.34 -4.72 -3.20
CA THR A 27 0.65 -4.15 -2.27
C THR A 27 2.09 -4.47 -2.66
N SER A 28 2.26 -5.42 -3.57
CA SER A 28 3.53 -5.75 -4.20
C SER A 28 3.92 -4.73 -5.27
N ALA A 29 5.21 -4.63 -5.55
CA ALA A 29 5.72 -3.82 -6.66
C ALA A 29 5.72 -4.63 -7.97
N PRO A 30 5.57 -3.98 -9.15
CA PRO A 30 5.69 -4.63 -10.46
C PRO A 30 7.00 -5.41 -10.66
N GLU A 31 8.05 -5.04 -9.92
CA GLU A 31 9.37 -5.65 -9.97
C GLU A 31 9.48 -6.96 -9.16
N GLU A 32 8.48 -7.32 -8.36
CA GLU A 32 8.45 -8.57 -7.59
C GLU A 32 7.94 -9.76 -8.44
N ASP A 33 8.50 -10.96 -8.23
CA ASP A 33 8.10 -12.20 -8.95
C ASP A 33 6.72 -12.74 -8.54
N PHE A 34 6.07 -12.09 -7.58
CA PHE A 34 4.77 -12.43 -7.05
C PHE A 34 3.93 -11.18 -6.89
N PHE A 35 2.60 -11.35 -6.91
CA PHE A 35 1.71 -10.30 -6.45
C PHE A 35 1.22 -10.59 -5.04
N SER A 36 0.96 -9.54 -4.27
CA SER A 36 0.44 -9.62 -2.91
C SER A 36 -0.70 -8.62 -2.70
N ILE A 37 -1.63 -8.99 -1.83
CA ILE A 37 -2.71 -8.14 -1.34
C ILE A 37 -2.73 -8.21 0.19
N HIS A 38 -3.16 -7.13 0.84
CA HIS A 38 -3.36 -7.11 2.29
C HIS A 38 -4.84 -6.91 2.58
N ILE A 39 -5.45 -7.92 3.19
CA ILE A 39 -6.89 -7.96 3.48
C ILE A 39 -7.11 -7.64 4.96
N ARG A 40 -7.94 -6.63 5.23
CA ARG A 40 -8.44 -6.35 6.57
C ARG A 40 -9.76 -7.10 6.78
N ALA A 41 -9.95 -7.71 7.95
CA ALA A 41 -11.25 -8.19 8.39
C ALA A 41 -12.24 -7.01 8.52
N ALA A 42 -13.20 -6.95 7.60
CA ALA A 42 -14.16 -5.84 7.48
C ALA A 42 -15.61 -6.30 7.26
N GLY A 43 -15.82 -7.59 7.08
CA GLY A 43 -17.13 -8.20 6.84
C GLY A 43 -17.04 -9.71 6.74
N ASP A 44 -18.20 -10.34 6.62
CA ASP A 44 -18.40 -11.79 6.55
C ASP A 44 -17.49 -12.48 5.54
N TRP A 45 -17.42 -11.99 4.30
CA TRP A 45 -16.59 -12.59 3.26
C TRP A 45 -15.11 -12.57 3.64
N THR A 46 -14.60 -11.41 4.08
CA THR A 46 -13.18 -11.26 4.47
C THR A 46 -12.83 -12.07 5.72
N GLU A 47 -13.75 -12.16 6.69
CA GLU A 47 -13.54 -12.96 7.90
C GLU A 47 -13.53 -14.46 7.60
N ASN A 48 -14.44 -14.93 6.75
CA ASN A 48 -14.46 -16.32 6.29
C ASN A 48 -13.20 -16.67 5.51
N LEU A 49 -12.69 -15.74 4.69
CA LEU A 49 -11.44 -15.93 3.96
C LEU A 49 -10.26 -16.07 4.91
N ILE A 50 -10.13 -15.17 5.88
CA ILE A 50 -9.06 -15.24 6.88
C ILE A 50 -9.12 -16.58 7.63
N ARG A 51 -10.31 -16.98 8.11
CA ARG A 51 -10.49 -18.28 8.80
C ARG A 51 -10.10 -19.47 7.92
N ALA A 52 -10.45 -19.45 6.63
CA ALA A 52 -10.12 -20.52 5.71
C ALA A 52 -8.59 -20.70 5.54
N PHE A 53 -7.82 -19.60 5.58
CA PHE A 53 -6.35 -19.64 5.52
C PHE A 53 -5.70 -19.95 6.88
N GLU A 54 -6.30 -19.51 8.00
CA GLU A 54 -5.80 -19.79 9.35
C GLU A 54 -5.94 -21.26 9.76
N GLN A 55 -7.00 -21.94 9.29
CA GLN A 55 -7.29 -23.31 9.70
C GLN A 55 -6.29 -24.35 9.19
N GLN A 56 -5.31 -23.99 8.35
CA GLN A 56 -4.18 -24.84 7.88
C GLN A 56 -4.55 -26.24 7.34
N TYR A 57 -5.81 -26.55 7.10
CA TYR A 57 -6.21 -27.81 6.50
C TYR A 57 -5.88 -27.80 5.01
N SER A 58 -5.14 -28.81 4.58
CA SER A 58 -4.93 -29.09 3.16
C SER A 58 -6.24 -29.57 2.54
N PRO A 59 -6.67 -29.05 1.38
CA PRO A 59 -5.94 -28.11 0.51
C PRO A 59 -6.18 -26.63 0.85
N ILE A 60 -5.18 -25.80 0.60
CA ILE A 60 -5.29 -24.34 0.62
C ILE A 60 -6.44 -23.91 -0.32
N PRO A 61 -7.31 -22.96 0.09
CA PRO A 61 -8.41 -22.50 -0.76
C PRO A 61 -7.93 -22.01 -2.12
N ARG A 62 -8.63 -22.41 -3.18
CA ARG A 62 -8.40 -21.89 -4.54
C ARG A 62 -8.88 -20.44 -4.61
N ILE A 63 -8.01 -19.57 -5.11
CA ILE A 63 -8.30 -18.16 -5.34
C ILE A 63 -8.39 -17.92 -6.83
N GLU A 64 -9.47 -17.26 -7.25
CA GLU A 64 -9.65 -16.77 -8.60
C GLU A 64 -9.40 -15.25 -8.63
N VAL A 65 -8.74 -14.77 -9.68
CA VAL A 65 -8.26 -13.39 -9.79
C VAL A 65 -8.69 -12.82 -11.13
N ASP A 66 -9.24 -11.61 -11.08
CA ASP A 66 -9.57 -10.81 -12.26
C ASP A 66 -8.84 -9.45 -12.18
N GLY A 67 -8.30 -8.99 -13.31
CA GLY A 67 -7.52 -7.76 -13.42
C GLY A 67 -6.14 -7.93 -14.09
N PRO A 68 -5.23 -6.95 -13.91
CA PRO A 68 -5.37 -5.80 -13.00
C PRO A 68 -6.30 -4.69 -13.54
N PHE A 69 -6.74 -3.83 -12.64
CA PHE A 69 -7.53 -2.63 -12.92
C PHE A 69 -6.77 -1.38 -12.54
N GLY A 70 -6.94 -0.33 -13.35
CA GLY A 70 -6.12 0.87 -13.36
C GLY A 70 -6.07 1.64 -12.04
N THR A 71 -5.06 2.49 -11.93
CA THR A 71 -4.76 3.34 -10.77
C THR A 71 -4.56 4.79 -11.21
N ALA A 72 -4.81 5.74 -10.31
CA ALA A 72 -4.56 7.16 -10.57
C ALA A 72 -3.13 7.59 -10.23
N SER A 73 -2.30 6.68 -9.72
CA SER A 73 -1.05 7.02 -9.02
C SER A 73 0.23 6.69 -9.81
N GLU A 74 0.13 6.40 -11.11
CA GLU A 74 1.28 6.03 -11.96
C GLU A 74 2.20 7.23 -12.26
N ASP A 75 1.67 8.46 -12.18
CA ASP A 75 2.43 9.68 -12.49
C ASP A 75 3.37 10.11 -11.36
N VAL A 76 3.33 9.44 -10.20
CA VAL A 76 4.17 9.74 -9.03
C VAL A 76 5.66 9.82 -9.38
N PHE A 77 6.12 8.98 -10.31
CA PHE A 77 7.51 8.91 -10.76
C PHE A 77 7.95 10.11 -11.60
N GLN A 78 7.00 10.93 -12.07
CA GLN A 78 7.25 12.07 -12.97
C GLN A 78 7.58 13.36 -12.23
N TYR A 79 7.37 13.41 -10.92
CA TYR A 79 7.63 14.59 -10.08
C TYR A 79 8.91 14.41 -9.26
N GLU A 80 9.70 15.46 -9.12
CA GLU A 80 10.93 15.44 -8.31
C GLU A 80 10.64 15.24 -6.82
N VAL A 81 9.53 15.80 -6.34
CA VAL A 81 9.06 15.67 -4.96
C VAL A 81 7.63 15.14 -4.98
N ALA A 82 7.40 14.04 -4.27
CA ALA A 82 6.08 13.44 -4.11
C ALA A 82 5.59 13.57 -2.65
N VAL A 83 4.33 13.95 -2.47
CA VAL A 83 3.65 13.95 -1.17
C VAL A 83 2.54 12.91 -1.20
N LEU A 84 2.72 11.84 -0.43
CA LEU A 84 1.81 10.71 -0.36
C LEU A 84 1.03 10.79 0.94
N VAL A 85 -0.30 10.87 0.85
CA VAL A 85 -1.19 10.98 2.03
C VAL A 85 -2.15 9.81 2.02
N GLY A 86 -2.04 8.93 3.02
CA GLY A 86 -2.88 7.75 3.16
C GLY A 86 -3.59 7.70 4.51
N ALA A 87 -4.82 7.17 4.51
CA ALA A 87 -5.62 7.00 5.72
C ALA A 87 -6.11 5.56 5.91
N GLY A 88 -5.92 5.00 7.10
CA GLY A 88 -6.37 3.63 7.42
C GLY A 88 -5.81 2.58 6.44
N ILE A 89 -6.68 1.69 5.92
CA ILE A 89 -6.32 0.69 4.88
C ILE A 89 -5.94 1.33 3.55
N GLY A 90 -6.34 2.58 3.30
CA GLY A 90 -6.02 3.32 2.07
C GLY A 90 -4.52 3.61 1.86
N VAL A 91 -3.65 3.09 2.72
CA VAL A 91 -2.19 3.07 2.52
C VAL A 91 -1.71 1.96 1.59
N THR A 92 -2.52 0.93 1.34
CA THR A 92 -2.15 -0.21 0.50
C THR A 92 -1.57 0.15 -0.88
N PRO A 93 -2.11 1.11 -1.67
CA PRO A 93 -1.48 1.47 -2.94
C PRO A 93 -0.07 2.07 -2.77
N PHE A 94 0.17 2.77 -1.66
CA PHE A 94 1.48 3.36 -1.39
C PHE A 94 2.53 2.31 -1.03
N ALA A 95 2.15 1.12 -0.56
CA ALA A 95 3.09 0.02 -0.39
C ALA A 95 3.77 -0.34 -1.72
N SER A 96 2.97 -0.55 -2.76
CA SER A 96 3.43 -0.88 -4.11
C SER A 96 4.28 0.25 -4.71
N ILE A 97 3.82 1.50 -4.57
CA ILE A 97 4.53 2.69 -5.06
C ILE A 97 5.90 2.83 -4.39
N LEU A 98 5.95 2.79 -3.05
CA LEU A 98 7.19 2.99 -2.30
C LEU A 98 8.21 1.89 -2.61
N LYS A 99 7.77 0.63 -2.72
CA LYS A 99 8.63 -0.48 -3.14
C LYS A 99 9.18 -0.28 -4.56
N SER A 100 8.33 0.09 -5.53
CA SER A 100 8.79 0.31 -6.90
C SER A 100 9.78 1.49 -6.99
N ILE A 101 9.56 2.57 -6.23
CA ILE A 101 10.55 3.66 -6.14
C ILE A 101 11.89 3.14 -5.60
N TRP A 102 11.86 2.30 -4.57
CA TRP A 102 13.07 1.67 -4.04
C TRP A 102 13.78 0.79 -5.09
N TYR A 103 13.06 -0.09 -5.78
CA TYR A 103 13.63 -0.91 -6.87
C TYR A 103 14.26 -0.05 -7.97
N LYS A 104 13.58 1.03 -8.38
CA LYS A 104 14.09 1.97 -9.37
C LYS A 104 15.34 2.71 -8.90
N PHE A 105 15.45 3.02 -7.60
CA PHE A 105 16.71 3.54 -7.02
C PHE A 105 17.83 2.51 -7.08
N GLN A 106 17.55 1.25 -6.75
CA GLN A 106 18.55 0.17 -6.78
C GLN A 106 19.09 -0.07 -8.19
N CYS A 107 18.22 -0.02 -9.20
CA CYS A 107 18.60 -0.18 -10.61
C CYS A 107 19.18 1.08 -11.28
N ALA A 108 19.33 2.18 -10.53
CA ALA A 108 19.76 3.48 -11.06
C ALA A 108 18.94 3.93 -12.29
N ASP A 109 17.62 3.76 -12.24
CA ASP A 109 16.71 4.12 -13.34
C ASP A 109 16.82 5.62 -13.66
N HIS A 110 17.40 5.94 -14.82
CA HIS A 110 17.60 7.33 -15.27
C HIS A 110 16.28 8.06 -15.59
N ASN A 111 15.17 7.34 -15.74
CA ASN A 111 13.86 7.94 -15.97
C ASN A 111 13.15 8.32 -14.66
N LEU A 112 13.63 7.86 -13.50
CA LEU A 112 13.06 8.22 -12.22
C LEU A 112 13.40 9.67 -11.86
N LYS A 113 12.40 10.56 -11.97
CA LYS A 113 12.57 11.97 -11.57
C LYS A 113 12.46 12.16 -10.07
N THR A 114 11.70 11.30 -9.39
CA THR A 114 11.44 11.40 -7.96
C THR A 114 12.71 11.25 -7.13
N LYS A 115 13.05 12.30 -6.40
CA LYS A 115 14.22 12.35 -5.50
C LYS A 115 13.81 12.38 -4.04
N LYS A 116 12.63 12.90 -3.73
CA LYS A 116 12.15 13.08 -2.36
C LYS A 116 10.70 12.67 -2.21
N ILE A 117 10.41 11.93 -1.14
CA ILE A 117 9.06 11.49 -0.80
C ILE A 117 8.73 11.92 0.61
N TYR A 118 7.59 12.59 0.77
CA TYR A 118 6.97 12.81 2.06
C TYR A 118 5.77 11.88 2.20
N PHE A 119 5.83 11.00 3.18
CA PHE A 119 4.76 10.03 3.42
C PHE A 119 4.01 10.37 4.71
N TYR A 120 2.75 10.73 4.57
CA TYR A 120 1.83 11.03 5.67
C TYR A 120 0.82 9.91 5.84
N TRP A 121 0.92 9.22 6.97
CA TRP A 121 -0.05 8.19 7.33
C TRP A 121 -0.91 8.62 8.51
N ILE A 122 -2.21 8.65 8.25
CA ILE A 122 -3.26 9.03 9.19
C ILE A 122 -3.99 7.76 9.62
N CYS A 123 -3.87 7.34 10.88
CA CYS A 123 -4.56 6.16 11.37
C CYS A 123 -5.09 6.34 12.79
N ARG A 124 -6.24 5.72 13.07
CA ARG A 124 -6.81 5.66 14.43
C ARG A 124 -6.06 4.68 15.32
N GLU A 125 -5.75 3.50 14.77
CA GLU A 125 -5.09 2.40 15.47
C GLU A 125 -3.89 1.91 14.67
N THR A 126 -2.68 2.15 15.20
CA THR A 126 -1.43 1.73 14.54
C THR A 126 -1.24 0.21 14.54
N GLY A 127 -1.94 -0.51 15.43
CA GLY A 127 -1.86 -1.97 15.54
C GLY A 127 -2.49 -2.72 14.37
N ALA A 128 -3.51 -2.15 13.72
CA ALA A 128 -4.22 -2.80 12.61
C ALA A 128 -3.36 -2.98 11.34
N PHE A 129 -2.19 -2.35 11.29
CA PHE A 129 -1.30 -2.34 10.11
C PHE A 129 0.18 -2.39 10.52
N SER A 130 0.51 -3.24 11.50
CA SER A 130 1.91 -3.47 11.92
C SER A 130 2.81 -3.86 10.75
N TRP A 131 2.31 -4.66 9.81
CA TRP A 131 3.01 -5.05 8.59
C TRP A 131 3.50 -3.82 7.78
N PHE A 132 2.67 -2.79 7.67
CA PHE A 132 2.98 -1.60 6.88
C PHE A 132 3.97 -0.70 7.60
N ASN A 133 3.92 -0.65 8.94
CA ASN A 133 4.99 -0.02 9.72
C ASN A 133 6.34 -0.70 9.47
N ASN A 134 6.37 -2.03 9.49
CA ASN A 134 7.61 -2.79 9.23
C ASN A 134 8.14 -2.53 7.82
N LEU A 135 7.25 -2.50 6.81
CA LEU A 135 7.62 -2.14 5.44
C LEU A 135 8.26 -0.75 5.38
N LEU A 136 7.62 0.26 5.99
CA LEU A 136 8.15 1.62 6.00
C LEU A 136 9.53 1.68 6.66
N THR A 137 9.72 0.98 7.78
CA THR A 137 11.00 0.96 8.48
C THR A 137 12.09 0.25 7.66
N SER A 138 11.78 -0.83 6.95
CA SER A 138 12.72 -1.48 6.02
C SER A 138 13.14 -0.52 4.91
N LEU A 139 12.16 0.11 4.26
CA LEU A 139 12.40 1.03 3.15
C LEU A 139 13.19 2.27 3.58
N GLU A 140 12.92 2.81 4.77
CA GLU A 140 13.69 3.93 5.34
C GLU A 140 15.17 3.56 5.48
N GLN A 141 15.46 2.40 6.07
CA GLN A 141 16.83 1.94 6.27
C GLN A 141 17.54 1.71 4.92
N GLU A 142 16.89 1.03 3.99
CA GLU A 142 17.47 0.72 2.68
C GLU A 142 17.69 1.99 1.83
N MET A 143 16.79 2.99 1.93
CA MET A 143 16.96 4.26 1.24
C MET A 143 18.10 5.09 1.84
N GLU A 144 18.30 5.04 3.15
CA GLU A 144 19.41 5.72 3.83
C GLU A 144 20.77 5.15 3.39
N GLU A 145 20.88 3.83 3.24
CA GLU A 145 22.08 3.15 2.71
C GLU A 145 22.44 3.60 1.27
N LEU A 146 21.43 3.97 0.48
CA LEU A 146 21.59 4.51 -0.89
C LEU A 146 21.82 6.03 -0.93
N GLY A 147 21.92 6.70 0.22
CA GLY A 147 22.04 8.16 0.32
C GLY A 147 20.78 8.91 -0.13
N LYS A 148 19.61 8.26 -0.10
CA LYS A 148 18.30 8.85 -0.39
C LYS A 148 17.55 9.11 0.91
N SER A 149 16.62 10.07 0.90
CA SER A 149 15.81 10.39 2.09
C SER A 149 14.33 10.10 1.88
N LEU A 150 13.79 9.26 2.75
CA LEU A 150 12.35 9.05 2.93
C LEU A 150 11.93 9.75 4.23
N HIS A 151 11.05 10.75 4.12
CA HIS A 151 10.54 11.45 5.30
C HIS A 151 9.16 10.91 5.65
N LYS A 152 9.11 10.08 6.70
CA LYS A 152 7.85 9.55 7.26
C LYS A 152 7.30 10.46 8.34
N CYS A 153 6.00 10.73 8.23
CA CYS A 153 5.25 11.44 9.23
C CYS A 153 3.99 10.64 9.60
N CYS A 154 4.03 9.93 10.73
CA CYS A 154 2.91 9.15 11.23
C CYS A 154 2.16 9.95 12.29
N HIS A 155 0.91 10.31 12.00
CA HIS A 155 0.06 11.02 12.95
C HIS A 155 -1.08 10.11 13.41
N ARG A 156 -1.11 9.82 14.72
CA ARG A 156 -2.20 9.11 15.36
C ARG A 156 -3.30 10.09 15.73
N TYR A 157 -4.52 9.86 15.22
CA TYR A 157 -5.69 10.65 15.60
C TYR A 157 -6.74 9.75 16.25
N SER A 158 -6.99 9.95 17.54
CA SER A 158 -8.00 9.22 18.32
C SER A 158 -9.36 9.94 18.40
N SER A 159 -9.47 11.17 17.87
CA SER A 159 -10.70 11.97 17.94
C SER A 159 -11.73 11.55 16.87
N LEU A 160 -12.98 11.37 17.30
CA LEU A 160 -14.15 11.11 16.44
C LEU A 160 -14.71 12.37 15.75
N ASP A 161 -14.17 13.56 16.03
CA ASP A 161 -14.66 14.84 15.44
C ASP A 161 -13.81 15.27 14.23
N PRO A 162 -14.31 15.10 12.98
CA PRO A 162 -13.58 15.49 11.77
C PRO A 162 -13.41 17.02 11.63
N ARG A 163 -14.12 17.84 12.41
CA ARG A 163 -14.02 19.31 12.38
C ARG A 163 -12.81 19.89 13.12
N LYS A 164 -12.09 19.06 13.88
CA LYS A 164 -10.86 19.46 14.60
C LYS A 164 -9.58 19.13 13.85
N VAL A 165 -9.66 18.53 12.66
CA VAL A 165 -8.49 18.31 11.81
C VAL A 165 -8.23 19.60 11.04
N GLN A 166 -7.43 20.49 11.62
CA GLN A 166 -6.90 21.66 10.91
C GLN A 166 -5.54 21.29 10.30
N PHE A 167 -5.46 21.28 8.98
CA PHE A 167 -4.18 21.21 8.26
C PHE A 167 -3.61 22.62 8.18
N TYR A 168 -2.60 22.91 9.00
CA TYR A 168 -1.85 24.16 8.89
C TYR A 168 -0.76 23.98 7.83
N PHE A 169 -1.00 24.51 6.64
CA PHE A 169 0.03 24.63 5.61
C PHE A 169 0.82 25.90 5.89
N ASN A 170 2.06 25.76 6.37
CA ASN A 170 2.96 26.91 6.45
C ASN A 170 3.57 27.10 5.06
N LYS A 171 3.18 28.18 4.38
CA LYS A 171 3.77 28.56 3.09
C LYS A 171 5.07 29.28 3.38
N GLU A 172 6.15 28.53 3.60
CA GLU A 172 7.48 29.14 3.58
C GLU A 172 7.82 29.47 2.13
N ASN A 173 7.85 30.77 1.82
CA ASN A 173 8.34 31.28 0.55
C ASN A 173 9.86 31.06 0.52
N PHE A 174 10.33 30.25 -0.42
CA PHE A 174 11.72 30.27 -0.91
C PHE A 174 11.69 30.68 -2.38
#